data_AF-A0A936XE38-F1
#
_entry.id   AF-A0A936XE38-F1
#
_cell.length_a   1.000
_cell.length_b   1.000
_cell.length_c   1.000
_cell.angle_alpha   90.00
_cell.angle_beta   90.00
_cell.angle_gamma   90.00
#
_symmetry.space_group_name_H-M   'P 1'
#
loop_
_entity.id
_entity.type
_entity.pdbx_description
1 polymer ?
#
loop_
_entity_poly.entity_id
_entity_poly.type
_entity_poly.pdbx_seq_one_letter_code
_entity_poly.pdbx_strand_id
1 'polypeptide(L)'
;METPKNSHIEEILSSLDNAKRAEVPSFFYTRLKARMEKETTARPSWILRPAFALAALVLIILINAFVIFQSNQTKDTDSGNTVASTLLETESMQSLASEFSLNTDNSTLLELNQDSK
;
A
#
# COMPACT_ATOMS: atom_id res chain seq x y z
N MET A 1 -15.68 -84.35 -0.32
CA MET A 1 -16.92 -83.54 -0.38
C MET A 1 -16.48 -82.09 -0.40
N GLU A 2 -16.36 -81.52 -1.59
CA GLU A 2 -16.06 -80.09 -1.78
C GLU A 2 -17.25 -79.29 -1.24
N THR A 3 -17.00 -78.33 -0.34
CA THR A 3 -18.08 -77.56 0.31
C THR A 3 -18.42 -76.35 -0.57
N PRO A 4 -19.69 -76.10 -0.94
CA PRO A 4 -20.07 -75.11 -1.98
C PRO A 4 -19.65 -73.64 -1.69
N LYS A 5 -19.13 -73.36 -0.49
CA LYS A 5 -18.56 -72.07 -0.12
C LYS A 5 -17.17 -71.84 -0.72
N ASN A 6 -16.38 -72.90 -0.94
CA ASN A 6 -15.04 -72.78 -1.50
C ASN A 6 -15.08 -72.37 -2.99
N SER A 7 -16.04 -72.90 -3.74
CA SER A 7 -16.17 -72.61 -5.17
C SER A 7 -16.49 -71.15 -5.47
N HIS A 8 -17.33 -70.50 -4.64
CA HIS A 8 -17.65 -69.09 -4.83
C HIS A 8 -16.50 -68.15 -4.45
N ILE A 9 -15.66 -68.55 -3.49
CA ILE A 9 -14.47 -67.78 -3.13
C ILE A 9 -13.45 -67.85 -4.28
N GLU A 10 -13.22 -69.04 -4.84
CA GLU A 10 -12.36 -69.23 -6.01
C GLU A 10 -12.87 -68.48 -7.24
N GLU A 11 -14.18 -68.44 -7.46
CA GLU A 11 -14.82 -67.69 -8.55
C GLU A 11 -14.58 -66.17 -8.40
N ILE A 12 -14.76 -65.62 -7.19
CA ILE A 12 -14.48 -64.20 -6.91
C ILE A 12 -13.00 -63.88 -7.10
N LEU A 13 -12.11 -64.73 -6.60
CA LEU A 13 -10.65 -64.54 -6.74
C LEU A 13 -10.22 -64.62 -8.21
N SER A 14 -10.78 -65.55 -8.99
CA SER A 14 -10.49 -65.67 -10.43
C SER A 14 -11.00 -64.48 -11.26
N SER A 15 -12.07 -63.81 -10.81
CA SER A 15 -12.57 -62.58 -11.43
C SER A 15 -11.63 -61.38 -11.25
N LEU A 16 -10.85 -61.37 -10.16
CA LEU A 16 -9.85 -60.35 -9.88
C LEU A 16 -8.50 -60.63 -10.55
N ASP A 17 -8.23 -61.87 -10.94
CA ASP A 17 -6.95 -62.26 -11.54
C ASP A 17 -6.74 -61.64 -12.94
N ASN A 18 -7.84 -61.35 -13.64
CA ASN A 18 -7.84 -60.62 -14.91
C ASN A 18 -7.83 -59.10 -14.75
N ALA A 19 -7.81 -58.58 -13.52
CA ALA A 19 -7.75 -57.14 -13.27
C ALA A 19 -6.36 -56.60 -13.62
N LYS A 20 -6.18 -56.26 -14.90
CA LYS A 20 -4.95 -55.62 -15.39
C LYS A 20 -4.78 -54.27 -14.69
N ARG A 21 -3.59 -54.03 -14.14
CA ARG A 21 -3.21 -52.73 -13.59
C ARG A 21 -3.54 -51.64 -14.60
N ALA A 22 -4.41 -50.70 -14.22
CA ALA A 22 -4.79 -49.59 -15.07
C ALA A 22 -3.54 -48.77 -15.41
N GLU A 23 -3.10 -48.86 -16.65
CA GLU A 23 -1.97 -48.07 -17.14
C GLU A 23 -2.48 -46.65 -17.40
N VAL A 24 -1.83 -45.68 -16.78
CA VAL A 24 -2.17 -44.28 -16.98
C VAL A 24 -1.95 -43.94 -18.46
N PRO A 25 -2.91 -43.29 -19.14
CA PRO A 25 -2.73 -42.91 -20.53
C PRO A 25 -1.50 -41.99 -20.68
N SER A 26 -0.79 -42.14 -21.79
CA SER A 26 0.32 -41.25 -22.14
C SER A 26 -0.16 -39.78 -22.06
N PHE A 27 0.67 -38.91 -21.50
CA PHE A 27 0.37 -37.48 -21.25
C PHE A 27 -0.65 -37.16 -20.13
N PHE A 28 -1.14 -38.13 -19.34
CA PHE A 28 -1.99 -37.84 -18.18
C PHE A 28 -1.31 -36.86 -17.21
N TYR A 29 -0.04 -37.11 -16.89
CA TYR A 29 0.75 -36.27 -16.00
C TYR A 29 0.90 -34.85 -16.53
N THR A 30 1.15 -34.70 -17.85
CA THR A 30 1.24 -33.40 -18.51
C THR A 30 -0.06 -32.62 -18.41
N ARG A 31 -1.20 -33.27 -18.65
CA ARG A 31 -2.52 -32.63 -18.59
C ARG A 31 -2.93 -32.28 -17.17
N LEU A 32 -2.58 -33.13 -16.20
CA LEU A 32 -2.81 -32.89 -14.78
C LEU A 32 -1.97 -31.70 -14.29
N LYS A 33 -0.67 -31.70 -14.61
CA LYS A 33 0.25 -30.61 -14.30
C LYS A 33 -0.21 -29.29 -14.90
N ALA A 34 -0.63 -29.29 -16.17
CA ALA A 34 -1.16 -28.10 -16.84
C ALA A 34 -2.45 -27.57 -16.17
N ARG A 35 -3.31 -28.45 -15.63
CA ARG A 35 -4.49 -28.01 -14.86
C ARG A 35 -4.11 -27.43 -13.51
N MET A 36 -3.17 -28.06 -12.79
CA MET A 36 -2.69 -27.55 -11.51
C MET A 36 -2.02 -26.18 -11.68
N GLU A 37 -1.17 -26.01 -12.69
CA GLU A 37 -0.51 -24.74 -13.01
C GLU A 37 -1.50 -23.66 -13.46
N LYS A 38 -2.58 -24.02 -14.17
CA LYS A 38 -3.64 -23.09 -14.57
C LYS A 38 -4.41 -22.54 -13.37
N GLU A 39 -4.56 -23.31 -12.29
CA GLU A 39 -5.24 -22.86 -11.07
C GLU A 39 -4.29 -22.15 -10.09
N THR A 40 -3.01 -22.50 -10.06
CA THR A 40 -1.99 -21.78 -9.26
C THR A 40 -1.55 -20.47 -9.92
N THR A 41 -1.67 -20.37 -11.24
CA THR A 41 -1.63 -19.08 -11.94
C THR A 41 -2.97 -18.40 -11.71
N ALA A 42 -3.24 -18.03 -10.45
CA ALA A 42 -4.13 -16.93 -10.14
C ALA A 42 -3.69 -15.80 -11.06
N ARG A 43 -4.47 -15.58 -12.14
CA ARG A 43 -4.21 -14.50 -13.09
C ARG A 43 -3.93 -13.27 -12.23
N PRO A 44 -2.77 -12.61 -12.37
CA PRO A 44 -2.53 -11.42 -11.58
C PRO A 44 -3.68 -10.49 -11.91
N SER A 45 -4.57 -10.30 -10.94
CA SER A 45 -5.64 -9.30 -11.00
C SER A 45 -5.04 -7.89 -10.94
N TRP A 46 -3.79 -7.72 -11.37
CA TRP A 46 -3.10 -6.46 -11.61
C TRP A 46 -3.66 -5.72 -12.84
N ILE A 47 -4.75 -6.23 -13.42
CA ILE A 47 -5.71 -5.42 -14.16
C ILE A 47 -6.88 -5.04 -13.22
N LEU A 48 -6.57 -4.58 -12.01
CA LEU A 48 -7.47 -3.69 -11.28
C LEU A 48 -7.52 -2.39 -12.10
N ARG A 49 -8.42 -2.45 -13.08
CA ARG A 49 -8.81 -1.53 -14.14
C ARG A 49 -8.04 -0.19 -14.11
N PRO A 50 -7.33 0.19 -15.18
CA PRO A 50 -6.67 1.51 -15.29
C PRO A 50 -7.64 2.68 -15.04
N ALA A 51 -8.95 2.44 -15.20
CA ALA A 51 -10.01 3.35 -14.81
C ALA A 51 -9.98 3.79 -13.33
N PHE A 52 -9.61 2.92 -12.37
CA PHE A 52 -9.58 3.29 -10.95
C PHE A 52 -8.36 4.16 -10.62
N ALA A 53 -7.21 3.85 -11.21
CA ALA A 53 -6.01 4.70 -11.13
C ALA A 53 -6.26 6.08 -11.79
N LEU A 54 -6.95 6.09 -12.93
CA LEU A 54 -7.31 7.32 -13.65
C LEU A 54 -8.35 8.13 -12.86
N ALA A 55 -9.34 7.49 -12.23
CA ALA A 55 -10.31 8.15 -11.37
C ALA A 55 -9.64 8.76 -10.11
N ALA A 56 -8.73 8.03 -9.46
CA ALA A 56 -7.96 8.54 -8.32
C ALA A 56 -7.07 9.72 -8.73
N LEU A 57 -6.42 9.65 -9.89
CA LEU A 57 -5.60 10.74 -10.43
C LEU A 57 -6.46 11.99 -10.72
N VAL A 58 -7.61 11.82 -11.37
CA VAL A 58 -8.57 12.92 -11.61
C VAL A 58 -9.08 13.51 -10.31
N LEU A 59 -9.39 12.68 -9.30
CA LEU A 59 -9.81 13.14 -7.98
C LEU A 59 -8.73 14.00 -7.33
N ILE A 60 -7.48 13.56 -7.33
CA ILE A 60 -6.35 14.32 -6.78
C ILE A 60 -6.19 15.66 -7.51
N ILE A 61 -6.30 15.66 -8.84
CA ILE A 61 -6.25 16.89 -9.64
C ILE A 61 -7.40 17.83 -9.28
N LEU A 62 -8.63 17.33 -9.14
CA LEU A 62 -9.79 18.12 -8.75
C LEU A 62 -9.64 18.71 -7.35
N ILE A 63 -9.15 17.95 -6.39
CA ILE A 63 -8.89 18.45 -5.02
C ILE A 63 -7.88 19.60 -5.07
N ASN A 64 -6.76 19.41 -5.76
CA ASN A 64 -5.72 20.44 -5.88
C ASN A 64 -6.24 21.68 -6.63
N ALA A 65 -6.98 21.49 -7.73
CA ALA A 65 -7.58 22.57 -8.48
C ALA A 65 -8.65 23.32 -7.65
N PHE A 66 -9.44 22.60 -6.86
CA PHE A 66 -10.43 23.19 -5.96
C PHE A 66 -9.77 24.04 -4.87
N VAL A 67 -8.68 23.58 -4.27
CA VAL A 67 -7.90 24.36 -3.29
C VAL A 67 -7.37 25.66 -3.92
N ILE A 68 -6.88 25.61 -5.16
CA ILE A 68 -6.42 26.80 -5.89
C ILE A 68 -7.60 27.73 -6.26
N PHE A 69 -8.74 27.18 -6.65
CA PHE A 69 -9.90 27.99 -7.00
C PHE A 69 -10.56 28.65 -5.79
N GLN A 70 -10.59 27.95 -4.65
CA GLN A 70 -11.04 28.49 -3.38
C GLN A 70 -10.09 29.59 -2.89
N SER A 71 -8.77 29.39 -3.00
CA SER A 71 -7.81 30.44 -2.66
C SER A 71 -7.88 31.64 -3.60
N ASN A 72 -8.27 31.43 -4.86
CA ASN A 72 -8.50 32.52 -5.82
C ASN A 72 -9.78 33.33 -5.55
N GLN A 73 -10.81 32.74 -4.93
CA GLN A 73 -12.00 33.49 -4.48
C GLN A 73 -11.74 34.30 -3.20
N THR A 74 -10.69 33.95 -2.47
CA THR A 74 -10.20 34.71 -1.31
C THR A 74 -9.11 35.72 -1.72
N LYS A 75 -8.87 35.98 -3.02
CA LYS A 75 -7.88 36.98 -3.48
C LYS A 75 -8.31 38.44 -3.36
N ASP A 76 -9.31 38.73 -2.53
CA ASP A 76 -9.45 40.05 -1.91
C ASP A 76 -8.99 40.06 -0.42
N THR A 77 -8.57 38.92 0.17
CA THR A 77 -7.85 38.86 1.45
C THR A 77 -7.07 37.55 1.60
N ASP A 78 -5.74 37.62 1.60
CA ASP A 78 -4.79 36.57 2.03
C ASP A 78 -4.48 35.38 1.10
N SER A 79 -3.39 35.57 0.35
CA SER A 79 -2.47 34.50 -0.05
C SER A 79 -1.78 33.92 1.20
N GLY A 80 -2.39 32.95 1.89
CA GLY A 80 -1.94 32.61 3.25
C GLY A 80 -2.09 31.16 3.72
N ASN A 81 -1.80 30.13 2.91
CA ASN A 81 -1.85 28.75 3.45
C ASN A 81 -0.72 27.78 3.04
N THR A 82 0.29 28.24 2.32
CA THR A 82 1.58 27.52 2.19
C THR A 82 2.77 28.43 2.53
N VAL A 83 2.61 29.74 2.34
CA VAL A 83 3.49 30.75 2.92
C VAL A 83 3.20 30.98 4.40
N ALA A 84 1.99 30.72 4.90
CA ALA A 84 1.68 30.94 6.32
C ALA A 84 2.50 30.03 7.24
N SER A 85 2.74 28.77 6.90
CA SER A 85 3.56 27.87 7.74
C SER A 85 5.04 28.28 7.76
N THR A 86 5.58 28.71 6.62
CA THR A 86 6.98 29.16 6.52
C THR A 86 7.17 30.59 7.06
N LEU A 87 6.17 31.47 6.91
CA LEU A 87 6.15 32.82 7.48
C LEU A 87 5.92 32.78 8.99
N LEU A 88 5.10 31.87 9.55
CA LEU A 88 4.96 31.71 10.99
C LEU A 88 6.29 31.26 11.64
N GLU A 89 7.01 30.35 10.98
CA GLU A 89 8.35 29.93 11.42
C GLU A 89 9.36 31.09 11.27
N THR A 90 9.28 31.86 10.19
CA THR A 90 10.19 32.99 9.93
C THR A 90 9.93 34.18 10.86
N GLU A 91 8.67 34.49 11.15
CA GLU A 91 8.26 35.54 12.09
C GLU A 91 8.59 35.14 13.52
N SER A 92 8.44 33.86 13.90
CA SER A 92 8.88 33.38 15.21
C SER A 92 10.40 33.45 15.36
N MET A 93 11.17 33.03 14.34
CA MET A 93 12.63 33.20 14.34
C MET A 93 13.07 34.67 14.40
N GLN A 94 12.39 35.58 13.69
CA GLN A 94 12.68 37.02 13.73
C GLN A 94 12.28 37.65 15.07
N SER A 95 11.16 37.24 15.67
CA SER A 95 10.72 37.68 17.00
C SER A 95 11.77 37.31 18.05
N LEU A 96 12.25 36.05 18.05
CA LEU A 96 13.30 35.56 18.94
C LEU A 96 14.62 36.32 18.75
N ALA A 97 14.99 36.67 17.52
CA ALA A 97 16.19 37.47 17.26
C ALA A 97 16.06 38.92 17.77
N SER A 98 14.87 39.52 17.64
CA SER A 98 14.61 40.89 18.09
C SER A 98 14.64 41.02 19.61
N GLU A 99 14.04 40.07 20.35
CA GLU A 99 14.08 40.07 21.81
C GLU A 99 15.49 39.85 22.36
N PHE A 100 16.29 38.99 21.71
CA PHE A 100 17.67 38.73 22.13
C PHE A 100 18.58 39.94 21.90
N SER A 101 18.38 40.66 20.80
CA SER A 101 19.11 41.88 20.49
C SER A 101 18.78 42.99 21.51
N LEU A 102 17.49 43.19 21.81
CA LEU A 102 17.04 44.17 22.82
C LEU A 102 17.54 43.82 24.24
N ASN A 103 17.59 42.54 24.60
CA ASN A 103 18.14 42.11 25.89
C ASN A 103 19.66 42.34 25.99
N THR A 104 20.37 42.16 24.89
CA THR A 104 21.82 42.44 24.82
C THR A 104 22.08 43.93 25.05
N ASP A 105 21.33 44.81 24.38
CA ASP A 105 21.45 46.26 24.57
C ASP A 105 21.18 46.68 26.02
N ASN A 106 20.15 46.12 26.66
CA ASN A 106 19.84 46.40 28.07
C ASN A 106 20.93 45.89 29.03
N SER A 107 21.53 44.73 28.74
CA SER A 107 22.62 44.19 29.55
C SER A 107 23.91 45.04 29.47
N THR A 108 24.20 45.61 28.29
CA THR A 108 25.37 46.50 28.12
C THR A 108 25.23 47.81 28.88
N LEU A 109 24.01 48.35 29.00
CA LEU A 109 23.73 49.53 29.81
C LEU A 109 23.83 49.28 31.32
N LEU A 110 23.53 48.06 31.77
CA LEU A 110 23.73 47.67 33.17
C LEU A 110 25.22 47.52 33.51
N GLU A 111 26.04 47.06 32.57
CA GLU A 111 27.50 46.92 32.72
C GLU A 111 28.21 48.29 32.78
N LEU A 112 27.80 49.24 31.93
CA LEU A 112 28.31 50.62 31.96
C LEU A 112 27.97 51.39 33.24
N ASN A 113 26.90 51.01 33.94
CA ASN A 113 26.53 51.62 35.22
C ASN A 113 27.26 50.97 36.42
N GLN A 114 27.72 49.72 36.28
CA GLN A 114 28.50 49.04 37.32
C GLN A 114 29.97 49.49 37.37
N ASP A 115 30.54 49.99 36.27
CA ASP A 115 31.94 50.43 36.20
C ASP A 115 32.18 51.86 36.72
N SER A 116 31.13 52.57 37.16
CA SER A 116 31.21 53.95 37.67
C SER A 116 31.23 54.06 39.21
N LYS A 117 31.78 53.08 39.93
CA LYS A 117 31.98 53.18 41.38
C LYS A 117 33.37 52.76 41.85
#